data_AF-A0A9X4PEB8-F1
#
_entry.id   AF-A0A9X4PEB8-F1
#
_cell.length_a   1.000
_cell.length_b   1.000
_cell.length_c   1.000
_cell.angle_alpha   90.00
_cell.angle_beta   90.00
_cell.angle_gamma   90.00
#
_symmetry.space_group_name_H-M   'P 1'
#
loop_
_entity.id
_entity.type
_entity.pdbx_description
1 polymer ?
#
loop_
_entity_poly.entity_id
_entity_poly.type
_entity_poly.pdbx_seq_one_letter_code
_entity_poly.pdbx_strand_id
1 'polypeptide(L)' 'MKKIFLILTALFSLSGCGTIVSLINPNEPYGAYAGTKYDLAMAKKWGLPILDLPLSFLLDTALLPYVLVQDK' A
#
# COMPACT_ATOMS: atom_id res chain seq x y z
N MET A 1 20.36 6.95 -20.10
CA MET A 1 18.90 7.19 -20.21
C MET A 1 18.05 5.97 -19.86
N LYS A 2 18.31 4.75 -20.38
CA LYS A 2 17.53 3.53 -20.03
C LYS A 2 17.43 3.21 -18.52
N LYS A 3 18.51 3.43 -17.76
CA LYS A 3 18.54 3.18 -16.30
C LYS A 3 17.55 4.06 -15.53
N ILE A 4 17.42 5.33 -15.93
CA ILE A 4 16.50 6.29 -15.31
C ILE A 4 15.05 5.87 -15.58
N PHE A 5 14.77 5.39 -16.79
CA PHE A 5 13.44 4.91 -17.16
C PHE A 5 12.98 3.70 -16.33
N LEU A 6 13.89 2.74 -16.07
CA LEU A 6 13.63 1.59 -15.19
C LEU A 6 13.36 2.01 -13.73
N ILE A 7 14.12 2.96 -13.22
CA ILE A 7 13.92 3.49 -11.86
C ILE A 7 12.58 4.20 -11.76
N LEU A 8 12.20 5.01 -12.76
CA LEU A 8 10.90 5.66 -12.82
C LEU A 8 9.74 4.66 -12.89
N THR A 9 9.86 3.60 -13.69
CA THR A 9 8.81 2.56 -13.74
C THR A 9 8.67 1.83 -12.42
N ALA A 10 9.78 1.50 -11.75
CA ALA A 10 9.74 0.90 -10.41
C ALA A 10 9.12 1.86 -9.36
N LEU A 11 9.43 3.15 -9.41
CA LEU A 11 8.84 4.16 -8.54
C LEU A 11 7.33 4.34 -8.79
N PHE A 12 6.89 4.28 -10.05
CA PHE A 12 5.46 4.29 -10.39
C PHE A 12 4.75 3.00 -9.94
N SER A 13 5.40 1.84 -10.03
CA SER A 13 4.84 0.60 -9.45
C SER A 13 4.65 0.70 -7.95
N LEU A 14 5.53 1.41 -7.22
CA LEU A 14 5.35 1.67 -5.79
C LEU A 14 4.14 2.57 -5.47
N SER A 15 3.69 3.43 -6.40
CA SER A 15 2.52 4.30 -6.19
C SER A 15 1.18 3.55 -6.25
N GLY A 16 1.16 2.32 -6.79
CA GLY A 16 -0.02 1.46 -6.84
C GLY A 16 -0.17 0.52 -5.64
N CYS A 17 0.74 0.57 -4.68
CA CYS A 17 0.71 -0.26 -3.47
C CYS A 17 -0.55 0.06 -2.64
N GLY A 18 -1.25 -0.97 -2.17
CA GLY A 18 -2.51 -0.82 -1.45
C GLY A 18 -2.41 0.07 -0.22
N THR A 19 -1.23 0.16 0.39
CA THR A 19 -0.96 1.07 1.51
C THR A 19 -1.11 2.54 1.10
N ILE A 20 -0.51 2.95 -0.03
CA ILE A 20 -0.60 4.34 -0.53
C ILE A 20 -2.04 4.67 -0.94
N VAL A 21 -2.70 3.73 -1.63
CA VAL A 21 -4.11 3.90 -2.04
C VAL A 21 -5.02 4.08 -0.83
N SER A 22 -4.79 3.28 0.22
CA SER A 22 -5.56 3.36 1.46
C SER A 22 -5.24 4.63 2.27
N LEU A 23 -4.01 5.15 2.20
CA LEU A 23 -3.57 6.39 2.86
C LEU A 23 -4.15 7.65 2.21
N ILE A 24 -4.27 7.66 0.88
CA ILE A 24 -4.75 8.83 0.13
C ILE A 24 -6.28 8.92 0.12
N ASN A 25 -6.99 7.84 0.47
CA ASN A 25 -8.45 7.81 0.48
C ASN A 25 -9.01 8.86 1.47
N PRO A 26 -9.68 9.93 0.98
CA PRO A 26 -10.16 11.00 1.84
C PRO A 26 -11.47 10.66 2.57
N ASN A 27 -12.12 9.55 2.20
CA ASN A 27 -13.44 9.20 2.71
C ASN A 27 -13.38 8.48 4.07
N GLU A 28 -12.26 7.83 4.36
CA GLU A 28 -12.10 7.03 5.57
C GLU A 28 -10.70 7.21 6.17
N PRO A 29 -10.60 7.35 7.50
CA PRO A 29 -9.30 7.36 8.17
C PRO A 29 -8.52 6.06 7.90
N TYR A 30 -7.19 6.15 7.93
CA TYR A 30 -6.36 4.97 7.72
C TYR A 30 -6.57 3.96 8.86
N GLY A 31 -7.09 2.78 8.53
CA GLY A 31 -7.30 1.71 9.48
C GLY A 31 -6.07 0.80 9.64
N ALA A 32 -6.01 0.07 10.76
CA ALA A 32 -4.98 -0.94 10.96
C ALA A 32 -5.02 -1.99 9.84
N TYR A 33 -3.87 -2.17 9.19
CA TYR A 33 -3.66 -3.06 8.06
C TYR A 33 -4.53 -2.78 6.82
N ALA A 34 -4.91 -1.52 6.59
CA ALA A 34 -5.77 -1.15 5.47
C ALA A 34 -5.13 -1.51 4.11
N GLY A 35 -3.83 -1.24 3.93
CA GLY A 35 -3.12 -1.54 2.69
C GLY A 35 -3.05 -3.04 2.39
N THR A 36 -2.76 -3.85 3.39
CA THR A 36 -2.71 -5.32 3.30
C THR A 36 -4.08 -5.89 2.95
N LYS A 37 -5.16 -5.36 3.55
CA LYS A 37 -6.54 -5.78 3.24
C LYS A 37 -6.93 -5.41 1.81
N TYR A 38 -6.54 -4.21 1.36
CA TYR A 38 -6.76 -3.77 -0.02
C TYR A 38 -6.04 -4.68 -1.01
N ASP A 39 -4.75 -4.94 -0.80
CA ASP A 39 -3.96 -5.81 -1.69
C ASP A 39 -4.45 -7.25 -1.66
N LEU A 40 -4.92 -7.77 -0.52
CA LEU A 40 -5.54 -9.08 -0.46
C LEU A 40 -6.84 -9.15 -1.28
N ALA A 41 -7.68 -8.12 -1.21
CA ALA A 41 -8.91 -8.04 -1.98
C ALA A 41 -8.63 -7.91 -3.48
N MET A 42 -7.63 -7.11 -3.86
CA MET A 42 -7.24 -6.93 -5.25
C MET A 42 -6.47 -8.14 -5.80
N ALA A 43 -5.68 -8.84 -4.98
CA ALA A 43 -5.05 -10.12 -5.33
C ALA A 43 -6.10 -11.20 -5.64
N LYS A 44 -7.20 -11.26 -4.87
CA LYS A 44 -8.32 -12.16 -5.18
C LYS A 44 -9.02 -11.83 -6.50
N LYS A 45 -9.06 -10.55 -6.87
CA LYS A 45 -9.76 -10.07 -8.08
C LYS A 45 -8.90 -10.10 -9.35
N TRP A 46 -7.63 -9.74 -9.25
CA TRP A 46 -6.72 -9.53 -10.38
C TRP A 46 -5.41 -10.34 -10.31
N GLY A 47 -5.14 -11.04 -9.20
CA GLY A 47 -3.95 -11.89 -9.00
C GLY A 47 -2.63 -11.13 -8.80
N LEU A 48 -2.39 -10.10 -9.61
CA LEU A 48 -1.15 -9.33 -9.66
C LEU A 48 -0.74 -8.65 -8.33
N PRO A 49 -1.67 -8.10 -7.53
CA PRO A 49 -1.34 -7.43 -6.25
C PRO A 49 -0.83 -8.36 -5.14
N ILE A 50 -0.77 -9.68 -5.37
CA ILE A 50 -0.19 -10.62 -4.41
C ILE A 50 1.31 -10.38 -4.16
N LEU A 51 2.00 -9.76 -5.12
CA LEU A 51 3.40 -9.37 -4.99
C LEU A 51 3.60 -8.22 -3.99
N ASP A 52 2.60 -7.35 -3.84
CA ASP A 52 2.69 -6.17 -2.97
C ASP A 52 2.22 -6.45 -1.54
N LEU A 53 1.51 -7.56 -1.31
CA LEU A 53 1.08 -8.02 0.02
C LEU A 53 2.18 -7.98 1.11
N PRO A 54 3.39 -8.55 0.92
CA PRO A 54 4.43 -8.50 1.95
C PRO A 54 4.95 -7.08 2.20
N LEU A 55 5.01 -6.23 1.17
CA LEU A 55 5.44 -4.84 1.30
C LEU A 55 4.37 -3.99 2.01
N SER A 56 3.09 -4.17 1.65
CA SER A 56 1.97 -3.52 2.33
C SER A 56 1.86 -3.95 3.79
N PHE A 57 2.12 -5.21 4.11
CA PHE A 57 2.14 -5.66 5.51
C PHE A 57 3.27 -5.00 6.32
N LEU A 58 4.46 -4.86 5.73
CA LEU A 58 5.59 -4.17 6.36
C LEU A 58 5.28 -2.69 6.60
N LEU A 59 4.76 -1.99 5.60
CA LEU A 59 4.36 -0.59 5.68
C LEU A 59 3.22 -0.36 6.66
N ASP A 60 2.18 -1.20 6.63
CA ASP A 60 1.07 -1.15 7.59
C ASP A 60 1.56 -1.33 9.02
N THR A 61 2.51 -2.24 9.24
CA THR A 61 3.10 -2.45 10.56
C THR A 61 3.88 -1.22 11.02
N ALA A 62 4.62 -0.57 10.11
CA ALA A 62 5.31 0.69 10.40
C ALA A 62 4.33 1.85 10.69
N LEU A 63 3.13 1.82 10.12
CA LEU A 63 2.08 2.82 10.30
C LEU A 63 1.15 2.53 11.50
N LEU A 64 1.30 1.39 12.19
CA LEU A 64 0.50 1.09 13.39
C LEU A 64 0.54 2.18 14.46
N PRO A 65 1.70 2.79 14.81
CA PRO A 65 1.72 3.88 15.79
C PRO A 65 0.88 5.08 15.38
N TYR A 66 0.80 5.38 14.07
CA TYR A 66 -0.04 6.45 13.54
C TYR A 66 -1.52 6.15 13.77
N VAL A 67 -1.97 4.94 13.44
CA VAL A 67 -3.36 4.51 13.65
C VAL A 67 -3.72 4.56 15.14
N LEU A 68 -2.84 4.09 16.02
CA LEU A 68 -3.06 4.10 17.48
C LEU A 68 -3.14 5.50 18.08
N VAL A 69 -2.48 6.49 17.49
CA VAL A 69 -2.59 7.90 17.89
C VAL A 69 -3.87 8.54 17.35
N GLN A 70 -4.31 8.13 16.17
CA GLN A 70 -5.53 8.65 15.54
C GLN A 70 -6.82 8.19 16.25
N ASP A 71 -6.83 7.01 16.88
CA ASP A 71 -7.95 6.50 17.68
C ASP A 71 -8.04 7.10 19.10
N LYS A 72 -7.11 8.00 19.48
CA LYS A 72 -7.13 8.75 20.74
C LYS A 72 -7.68 10.16 20.56
#